data_AF-A0A1H8HKK6-F1
#
_entry.id   AF-A0A1H8HKK6-F1
#
_cell.length_a   1.000
_cell.length_b   1.000
_cell.length_c   1.000
_cell.angle_alpha   90.00
_cell.angle_beta   90.00
_cell.angle_gamma   90.00
#
_symmetry.space_group_name_H-M   'P 1'
#
loop_
_entity.id
_entity.type
_entity.pdbx_description
1 polymer ?
#
loop_
_entity_poly.entity_id
_entity_poly.type
_entity_poly.pdbx_seq_one_letter_code
_entity_poly.pdbx_strand_id
1 'polypeptide(L)'
;MPHWVQTLGGIFSIMVLVPNWASAGYALMTLNGAWHSVRDDATLRVMPVAAVFYGLSTFEGSLHEIRPVDALSHNTDRTSGHDHSGAMGWVAMITCGAIYALTPMLWRREAM
;
A
#
# COMPACT_ATOMS: atom_id res chain seq x y z
N MET A 1 22.96 -14.30 7.54
CA MET A 1 22.26 -15.44 6.88
C MET A 1 23.12 -16.02 5.76
N PRO A 2 22.94 -17.30 5.37
CA PRO A 2 23.66 -17.88 4.25
C PRO A 2 23.46 -17.06 2.96
N HIS A 3 24.52 -16.95 2.16
CA HIS A 3 24.55 -16.04 1.01
C HIS A 3 23.53 -16.42 -0.09
N TRP A 4 23.26 -17.72 -0.26
CA TRP A 4 22.27 -18.24 -1.20
C TRP A 4 20.83 -17.89 -0.76
N VAL A 5 20.55 -17.90 0.55
CA VAL A 5 19.24 -17.52 1.10
C VAL A 5 18.97 -16.03 0.83
N GLN A 6 19.95 -15.17 1.07
CA GLN A 6 19.81 -13.72 0.80
C GLN A 6 19.61 -13.44 -0.70
N THR A 7 20.32 -14.15 -1.58
CA THR A 7 20.12 -13.98 -3.04
C THR A 7 18.73 -14.43 -3.46
N LEU A 8 18.23 -15.57 -2.94
CA LEU A 8 16.87 -16.03 -3.24
C LEU A 8 15.82 -15.06 -2.71
N GLY A 9 15.99 -14.55 -1.49
CA GLY A 9 15.13 -13.53 -0.89
C GLY A 9 15.01 -12.30 -1.80
N GLY A 10 16.15 -11.72 -2.19
CA GLY A 10 16.16 -10.55 -3.09
C GLY A 10 15.49 -10.80 -4.44
N ILE A 11 15.67 -11.99 -5.04
CA ILE A 11 15.01 -12.35 -6.31
C ILE A 11 13.50 -12.44 -6.14
N PHE A 12 13.01 -13.13 -5.10
CA PHE A 12 11.58 -13.25 -4.85
C PHE A 12 10.93 -11.91 -4.50
N SER A 13 11.63 -11.05 -3.76
CA SER A 13 11.16 -9.71 -3.42
C SER A 13 10.99 -8.79 -4.63
N ILE A 14 11.86 -8.92 -5.64
CA ILE A 14 11.70 -8.22 -6.93
C ILE A 14 10.56 -8.84 -7.74
N MET A 15 10.43 -10.17 -7.75
CA MET A 15 9.36 -10.85 -8.49
C MET A 15 7.97 -10.49 -7.97
N VAL A 16 7.82 -10.33 -6.65
CA VAL A 16 6.58 -9.93 -5.99
C VAL A 16 6.16 -8.48 -6.30
N LEU A 17 7.05 -7.65 -6.84
CA LEU A 17 6.72 -6.28 -7.21
C LEU A 17 5.62 -6.22 -8.29
N VAL A 18 5.70 -7.09 -9.29
CA VAL A 18 4.74 -7.14 -10.41
C VAL A 18 3.31 -7.43 -9.95
N PRO A 19 3.01 -8.50 -9.19
CA PRO A 19 1.66 -8.77 -8.72
C PRO A 19 1.15 -7.69 -7.74
N ASN A 20 2.03 -7.14 -6.88
CA ASN A 20 1.63 -6.07 -5.97
C ASN A 20 1.19 -4.80 -6.73
N TRP A 21 1.98 -4.36 -7.71
CA TRP A 21 1.63 -3.19 -8.51
C TRP A 21 0.44 -3.44 -9.44
N ALA A 22 0.26 -4.66 -9.93
CA ALA A 22 -0.95 -5.03 -10.67
C ALA A 22 -2.21 -4.86 -9.81
N SER A 23 -2.17 -5.25 -8.54
CA SER A 23 -3.27 -5.06 -7.60
C SER A 23 -3.53 -3.58 -7.31
N ALA A 24 -2.48 -2.80 -7.04
CA ALA A 24 -2.58 -1.35 -6.82
C ALA A 24 -3.18 -0.64 -8.04
N GLY A 25 -2.68 -0.98 -9.24
CA GLY A 25 -3.15 -0.44 -10.51
C GLY A 25 -4.62 -0.78 -10.77
N TYR A 26 -5.04 -2.02 -10.51
CA TYR A 26 -6.43 -2.43 -10.64
C TYR A 26 -7.38 -1.63 -9.73
N ALA A 27 -6.99 -1.43 -8.47
CA ALA A 27 -7.77 -0.62 -7.53
C ALA A 27 -7.93 0.83 -8.01
N LEU A 28 -6.87 1.43 -8.56
CA LEU A 28 -6.93 2.78 -9.13
C LEU A 28 -7.72 2.84 -10.46
N MET A 29 -7.61 1.81 -11.30
CA MET A 29 -8.37 1.73 -12.55
C MET A 29 -9.87 1.57 -12.32
N THR A 30 -10.29 1.03 -11.17
CA THR A 30 -11.71 0.97 -10.79
C THR A 30 -12.33 2.36 -10.62
N LEU A 31 -11.51 3.37 -10.32
CA LEU A 31 -11.92 4.77 -10.22
C LEU A 31 -11.85 5.52 -11.56
N ASN A 32 -11.45 4.85 -12.65
CA ASN A 32 -11.32 5.48 -13.97
C ASN A 32 -12.70 5.94 -14.48
N GLY A 33 -12.86 7.25 -14.68
CA GLY A 33 -14.14 7.90 -15.00
C GLY A 33 -14.92 8.45 -13.79
N ALA A 34 -14.65 7.94 -12.58
CA ALA A 34 -15.27 8.39 -11.32
C ALA A 34 -14.35 9.29 -10.47
N TRP A 35 -13.23 9.77 -11.04
CA TRP A 35 -12.28 10.68 -10.36
C TRP A 35 -12.91 11.99 -9.86
N HIS A 36 -14.04 12.41 -10.43
CA HIS A 36 -14.81 13.54 -9.92
C HIS A 36 -15.43 13.22 -8.56
N SER A 37 -15.95 12.00 -8.37
CA SER A 37 -16.57 11.53 -7.12
C SER A 37 -15.57 11.40 -5.96
N VAL A 38 -14.27 11.27 -6.27
CA VAL A 38 -13.19 11.35 -5.26
C VAL A 38 -13.21 12.70 -4.55
N ARG A 39 -13.71 13.78 -5.17
CA ARG A 39 -13.86 15.06 -4.49
C ARG A 39 -15.11 15.15 -3.65
N ASP A 40 -16.14 14.36 -3.91
CA ASP A 40 -17.45 14.52 -3.29
C ASP A 40 -17.66 13.52 -2.13
N ASP A 41 -17.18 12.29 -2.28
CA ASP A 41 -17.36 11.21 -1.29
C ASP A 41 -16.12 11.05 -0.38
N ALA A 42 -16.35 11.12 0.93
CA ALA A 42 -15.30 10.99 1.95
C ALA A 42 -14.59 9.61 1.93
N THR A 43 -15.32 8.55 1.60
CA THR A 43 -14.78 7.19 1.46
C THR A 43 -13.88 7.08 0.24
N LEU A 44 -14.32 7.65 -0.89
CA LEU A 44 -13.55 7.68 -2.13
C LEU A 44 -12.35 8.62 -2.07
N ARG A 45 -12.24 9.52 -1.09
CA ARG A 45 -11.02 10.30 -0.84
C ARG A 45 -9.90 9.46 -0.25
N VAL A 46 -10.21 8.53 0.65
CA VAL A 46 -9.20 7.78 1.41
C VAL A 46 -8.76 6.48 0.72
N MET A 47 -9.67 5.83 -0.02
CA MET A 47 -9.38 4.57 -0.72
C MET A 47 -8.28 4.64 -1.80
N PRO A 48 -8.32 5.58 -2.77
CA PRO A 48 -7.25 5.74 -3.75
C PRO A 48 -5.91 6.13 -3.12
N VAL A 49 -5.94 6.96 -2.06
CA VAL A 49 -4.72 7.30 -1.31
C VAL A 49 -4.12 6.05 -0.69
N ALA A 50 -4.95 5.18 -0.10
CA ALA A 50 -4.49 3.88 0.41
C ALA A 50 -3.82 3.04 -0.69
N ALA A 51 -4.46 2.90 -1.85
CA ALA A 51 -3.93 2.13 -2.98
C ALA A 51 -2.58 2.68 -3.49
N VAL A 52 -2.39 4.00 -3.47
CA VAL A 52 -1.10 4.63 -3.82
C VAL A 52 -0.03 4.30 -2.78
N PHE A 53 -0.33 4.43 -1.49
CA PHE A 53 0.62 4.08 -0.43
C PHE A 53 0.95 2.58 -0.39
N TYR A 54 0.02 1.72 -0.81
CA TYR A 54 0.30 0.30 -1.03
C TYR A 54 1.30 0.08 -2.16
N GLY A 55 1.12 0.73 -3.31
CA GLY A 55 2.09 0.66 -4.41
C GLY A 55 3.47 1.20 -4.02
N LEU A 56 3.51 2.32 -3.29
CA LEU A 56 4.76 2.94 -2.84
C LEU A 56 5.50 2.10 -1.79
N SER A 57 4.80 1.61 -0.77
CA SER A 57 5.40 0.76 0.26
C SER A 57 5.90 -0.56 -0.33
N THR A 58 5.11 -1.22 -1.18
CA THR A 58 5.56 -2.46 -1.84
C THR A 58 6.76 -2.25 -2.77
N PHE A 59 6.84 -1.11 -3.45
CA PHE A 59 8.01 -0.74 -4.23
C PHE A 59 9.24 -0.51 -3.35
N GLU A 60 9.11 0.26 -2.28
CA GLU A 60 10.19 0.51 -1.33
C GLU A 60 10.69 -0.78 -0.67
N GLY A 61 9.78 -1.70 -0.33
CA GLY A 61 10.13 -3.00 0.25
C GLY A 61 10.97 -3.85 -0.70
N SER A 62 10.60 -3.91 -1.99
CA SER A 62 11.40 -4.61 -2.99
C SER A 62 12.80 -3.99 -3.18
N LEU A 63 12.96 -2.68 -2.97
CA LEU A 63 14.26 -2.01 -3.04
C LEU A 63 15.12 -2.25 -1.80
N HIS A 64 14.54 -2.30 -0.59
CA HIS A 64 15.28 -2.62 0.64
C HIS A 64 15.93 -4.01 0.59
N GLU A 65 15.38 -4.95 -0.19
CA GLU A 65 15.93 -6.30 -0.35
C GLU A 65 17.14 -6.38 -1.29
N ILE A 66 17.47 -5.28 -1.99
CA ILE A 66 18.67 -5.20 -2.84
C ILE A 66 19.86 -4.87 -1.95
N ARG A 67 20.87 -5.76 -1.90
CA ARG A 67 22.04 -5.64 -1.00
C ARG A 67 22.69 -4.26 -0.86
N PRO A 68 22.93 -3.47 -1.93
CA PRO A 68 23.52 -2.14 -1.79
C PRO A 68 22.59 -1.15 -1.07
N VAL A 69 21.27 -1.32 -1.23
CA VAL A 69 20.26 -0.51 -0.55
C VAL A 69 20.13 -0.97 0.89
N ASP A 70 20.05 -2.29 1.12
CA ASP A 70 20.04 -2.87 2.48
C ASP A 70 21.24 -2.38 3.28
N ALA A 71 22.45 -2.43 2.72
CA ALA A 71 23.66 -1.97 3.39
C ALA A 71 23.61 -0.51 3.91
N LEU A 72 22.74 0.34 3.34
CA LEU A 72 22.52 1.72 3.76
C LEU A 72 21.26 1.88 4.63
N SER A 73 20.20 1.10 4.38
CA SER A 73 18.95 1.17 5.14
C SER A 73 18.99 0.37 6.43
N HIS A 74 19.83 -0.67 6.51
CA HIS A 74 19.89 -1.59 7.64
C HIS A 74 20.27 -0.85 8.92
N ASN A 75 19.49 -1.06 9.98
CA ASN A 75 19.64 -0.41 11.29
C ASN A 75 19.44 1.11 11.30
N THR A 76 18.77 1.68 10.29
CA THR A 76 18.38 3.09 10.28
C THR A 76 16.87 3.26 10.44
N ASP A 77 16.43 4.48 10.74
CA ASP A 77 15.00 4.83 10.82
C ASP A 77 14.26 4.67 9.48
N ARG A 78 14.97 4.36 8.38
CA ARG A 78 14.36 4.08 7.09
C ARG A 78 13.48 2.83 7.12
N THR A 79 13.84 1.81 7.90
CA THR A 79 12.98 0.63 8.10
C THR A 79 11.69 1.02 8.79
N SER A 80 11.77 1.80 9.88
CA SER A 80 10.57 2.29 10.56
C SER A 80 9.74 3.25 9.70
N GLY A 81 10.37 4.07 8.87
CA GLY A 81 9.69 4.93 7.90
C GLY A 81 8.89 4.13 6.87
N HIS A 82 9.50 3.05 6.34
CA HIS A 82 8.84 2.10 5.46
C HIS A 82 7.66 1.38 6.15
N ASP A 83 7.85 0.91 7.39
CA ASP A 83 6.79 0.25 8.15
C ASP A 83 5.59 1.19 8.36
N HIS A 84 5.84 2.45 8.68
CA HIS A 84 4.77 3.45 8.87
C HIS A 84 4.12 3.86 7.56
N SER A 85 4.85 3.89 6.44
CA SER A 85 4.26 4.19 5.13
C SER A 85 3.24 3.09 4.73
N GLY A 86 3.54 1.83 5.04
CA GLY A 86 2.60 0.71 4.89
C GLY A 86 1.48 0.74 5.94
N ALA A 87 1.81 0.88 7.22
CA ALA A 87 0.83 0.80 8.31
C ALA A 87 -0.16 1.97 8.30
N MET A 88 0.32 3.21 8.22
CA MET A 88 -0.55 4.39 8.22
C MET A 88 -1.08 4.71 6.83
N GLY A 89 -0.23 4.62 5.80
CA GLY A 89 -0.60 5.00 4.44
C GLY A 89 -1.54 4.00 3.78
N TRP A 90 -1.29 2.70 3.92
CA TRP A 90 -2.12 1.64 3.34
C TRP A 90 -3.14 1.09 4.35
N VAL A 91 -2.69 0.44 5.41
CA VAL A 91 -3.57 -0.35 6.30
C VAL A 91 -4.58 0.53 7.04
N ALA A 92 -4.13 1.64 7.63
CA ALA A 92 -5.04 2.52 8.34
C ALA A 92 -6.04 3.20 7.39
N MET A 93 -5.60 3.69 6.22
CA MET A 93 -6.52 4.35 5.28
C MET A 93 -7.56 3.40 4.69
N ILE A 94 -7.17 2.18 4.30
CA ILE A 94 -8.14 1.22 3.75
C ILE A 94 -9.15 0.78 4.82
N THR A 95 -8.69 0.61 6.07
CA THR A 95 -9.54 0.24 7.21
C THR A 95 -10.52 1.36 7.54
N CYS A 96 -10.03 2.61 7.60
CA CYS A 96 -10.89 3.78 7.78
C CYS A 96 -11.94 3.88 6.67
N GLY A 97 -11.54 3.76 5.40
CA GLY A 97 -12.47 3.77 4.27
C GLY A 97 -13.52 2.65 4.35
N ALA A 98 -13.11 1.43 4.73
CA ALA A 98 -14.04 0.32 4.92
C ALA A 98 -15.03 0.58 6.07
N ILE A 99 -14.57 1.15 7.19
CA ILE A 99 -15.44 1.53 8.31
C ILE A 99 -16.44 2.60 7.88
N TYR A 100 -16.00 3.63 7.15
CA TYR A 100 -16.87 4.68 6.63
C TYR A 100 -17.95 4.12 5.70
N ALA A 101 -17.61 3.15 4.84
CA ALA A 101 -18.57 2.48 3.98
C ALA A 101 -19.55 1.58 4.76
N LEU A 102 -19.05 0.80 5.73
CA LEU A 102 -19.83 -0.23 6.42
C LEU A 102 -20.73 0.32 7.53
N THR A 103 -20.32 1.41 8.19
CA THR A 103 -21.08 2.00 9.31
C THR A 103 -22.52 2.37 8.93
N PRO A 104 -22.80 3.13 7.85
CA PRO A 104 -24.19 3.42 7.47
C PRO A 104 -24.98 2.14 7.14
N MET A 105 -24.35 1.13 6.51
CA MET A 105 -25.01 -0.14 6.17
C MET A 105 -25.41 -0.94 7.41
N LEU A 106 -24.52 -1.06 8.39
CA LEU A 106 -24.74 -1.78 9.66
C LEU A 106 -25.85 -1.14 10.49
N TRP A 107 -25.90 0.19 10.52
CA TRP A 107 -26.90 0.95 11.27
C TRP A 107 -28.13 1.35 10.46
N ARG A 108 -28.26 0.85 9.21
CA ARG A 108 -29.37 1.16 8.29
C ARG A 108 -29.64 2.66 8.14
N ARG A 109 -28.58 3.45 8.02
CA ARG A 109 -28.63 4.89 7.76
C ARG A 109 -28.22 5.19 6.32
N GLU A 110 -28.68 6.32 5.79
CA GLU A 110 -28.19 6.80 4.50
C GLU A 110 -26.69 7.08 4.59
N ALA A 111 -25.96 6.71 3.54
CA ALA A 111 -24.53 7.01 3.42
C ALA A 111 -24.34 8.54 3.37
N MET A 112 -23.39 9.05 4.16
CA MET A 112 -23.09 10.49 4.26
C MET A 112 -22.08 10.93 3.20
#